data_AF-A0A6C0KGX9-F1
#
_entry.id   AF-A0A6C0KGX9-F1
#
_cell.length_a   1.000
_cell.length_b   1.000
_cell.length_c   1.000
_cell.angle_alpha   90.00
_cell.angle_beta   90.00
_cell.angle_gamma   90.00
#
_symmetry.space_group_name_H-M   'P 1'
#
loop_
_entity.id
_entity.type
_entity.pdbx_description
1 polymer ?
#
loop_
_entity_poly.entity_id
_entity_poly.type
_entity_poly.pdbx_seq_one_letter_code
_entity_poly.pdbx_strand_id
1 'polypeptide(L)'
;MYTPAFVEYLGTCLLIGAVAFTSSPLFVVAALATAIGLGGKISGGHFNPAITAWALANGKIGKAKALSYVVAQVAAALTIWITGSMIKV
;
A
#
# COMPACT_ATOMS: atom_id res chain seq x y z
N MET A 1 15.17 1.96 11.97
CA MET A 1 14.81 3.02 11.00
C MET A 1 13.97 2.36 9.91
N TYR A 2 12.67 2.64 9.82
CA TYR A 2 11.80 2.00 8.82
C TYR A 2 12.13 2.51 7.41
N THR A 3 12.26 1.63 6.44
CA THR A 3 12.46 2.04 5.05
C THR A 3 11.14 2.50 4.44
N PRO A 4 11.14 3.52 3.55
CA PRO A 4 9.91 3.98 2.89
C PRO A 4 9.16 2.86 2.14
N ALA A 5 9.88 1.92 1.52
CA ALA A 5 9.27 0.77 0.84
C ALA A 5 8.58 -0.21 1.82
N PHE A 6 9.12 -0.40 3.03
CA PHE A 6 8.45 -1.24 4.04
C PHE A 6 7.15 -0.60 4.53
N VAL A 7 7.11 0.73 4.65
CA VAL A 7 5.88 1.47 4.98
C VAL A 7 4.84 1.30 3.87
N GLU A 8 5.25 1.42 2.60
CA GLU A 8 4.38 1.16 1.45
C GLU A 8 3.79 -0.26 1.46
N TYR A 9 4.61 -1.27 1.78
CA TYR A 9 4.15 -2.64 1.94
C TYR A 9 3.09 -2.77 3.03
N LEU A 10 3.35 -2.28 4.26
CA LEU A 10 2.40 -2.39 5.37
C LEU A 10 1.10 -1.64 5.13
N GLY A 11 1.19 -0.42 4.58
CA GLY A 11 0.00 0.38 4.27
C GLY A 11 -0.85 -0.24 3.15
N THR A 12 -0.22 -0.82 2.12
CA THR A 12 -0.95 -1.57 1.09
C THR A 12 -1.54 -2.87 1.63
N CYS A 13 -0.89 -3.58 2.55
CA CYS A 13 -1.49 -4.73 3.23
C CYS A 13 -2.76 -4.34 3.97
N LEU A 14 -2.76 -3.21 4.69
CA LEU A 14 -3.94 -2.70 5.39
C LEU A 14 -5.07 -2.36 4.40
N LEU A 15 -4.75 -1.65 3.30
CA LEU A 15 -5.71 -1.31 2.26
C LEU A 15 -6.33 -2.54 1.60
N ILE A 16 -5.51 -3.45 1.08
CA ILE A 16 -5.98 -4.63 0.36
C ILE A 16 -6.67 -5.61 1.32
N GLY A 17 -6.21 -5.73 2.57
CA GLY A 17 -6.89 -6.50 3.61
C GLY A 17 -8.31 -5.97 3.88
N ALA A 18 -8.49 -4.65 3.97
CA ALA A 18 -9.82 -4.07 4.12
C ALA A 18 -10.73 -4.38 2.93
N VAL A 19 -10.20 -4.32 1.70
CA VAL A 19 -10.92 -4.71 0.47
C VAL A 19 -11.31 -6.19 0.52
N ALA A 20 -10.37 -7.07 0.83
CA ALA A 20 -10.54 -8.52 0.75
C ALA A 20 -11.47 -9.08 1.84
N PHE A 21 -11.43 -8.53 3.06
CA PHE A 21 -12.06 -9.17 4.22
C PHE A 21 -13.28 -8.44 4.78
N THR A 22 -13.55 -7.20 4.35
CA THR A 22 -14.68 -6.44 4.92
C THR A 22 -15.78 -6.09 3.91
N SER A 23 -15.44 -5.97 2.62
CA SER A 23 -16.34 -5.52 1.54
C SER A 23 -17.10 -4.20 1.83
N SER A 24 -16.74 -3.46 2.88
CA SER A 24 -17.40 -2.21 3.29
C SER A 24 -16.62 -1.01 2.77
N PRO A 25 -17.25 -0.13 1.97
CA PRO A 25 -16.58 1.07 1.47
C PRO A 25 -16.00 1.94 2.58
N LEU A 26 -16.68 2.03 3.73
CA LEU A 26 -16.23 2.81 4.88
C LEU A 26 -14.90 2.28 5.44
N PHE A 27 -14.75 0.96 5.55
CA PHE A 27 -13.52 0.35 6.09
C PHE A 27 -12.35 0.45 5.12
N VAL A 28 -12.60 0.37 3.81
CA VAL A 28 -11.55 0.59 2.80
C VAL A 28 -11.01 2.03 2.88
N VAL A 29 -11.90 3.02 2.98
CA VAL A 29 -11.51 4.43 3.12
C VAL A 29 -10.79 4.67 4.45
N ALA A 30 -11.28 4.12 5.55
CA ALA A 30 -10.64 4.23 6.86
C ALA A 30 -9.24 3.60 6.85
N ALA A 31 -9.08 2.41 6.27
CA ALA A 31 -7.79 1.74 6.12
C ALA A 31 -6.76 2.60 5.36
N LEU A 32 -7.16 3.18 4.23
CA LEU A 32 -6.30 4.09 3.46
C LEU A 32 -5.95 5.34 4.27
N ALA A 33 -6.93 5.98 4.91
CA ALA A 33 -6.71 7.17 5.73
C ALA A 33 -5.75 6.89 6.89
N THR A 34 -5.90 5.75 7.57
CA THR A 34 -4.99 5.30 8.63
C THR A 34 -3.59 5.04 8.10
N ALA A 35 -3.44 4.34 6.98
CA ALA A 35 -2.13 4.09 6.37
C ALA A 35 -1.41 5.41 6.03
N ILE A 36 -2.12 6.40 5.49
CA ILE A 36 -1.57 7.73 5.18
C ILE A 36 -1.23 8.49 6.46
N GLY A 37 -2.11 8.48 7.46
CA GLY A 37 -1.88 9.18 8.73
C GLY A 37 -0.64 8.68 9.48
N LEU A 38 -0.39 7.36 9.46
CA LEU A 38 0.73 6.74 10.15
C LEU A 38 2.02 6.75 9.31
N GLY A 39 1.92 6.45 8.02
CA GLY A 39 3.06 6.20 7.13
C GLY A 39 3.41 7.34 6.18
N GLY A 40 2.50 8.30 5.96
CA GLY A 40 2.63 9.33 4.93
C GLY A 40 3.86 10.21 5.07
N LYS A 41 4.25 10.57 6.30
CA LYS A 41 5.47 11.37 6.55
C LYS A 41 6.77 10.59 6.25
N ILE A 42 6.71 9.27 6.17
CA ILE A 42 7.87 8.39 5.94
C ILE A 42 7.98 8.01 4.47
N SER A 43 6.88 7.55 3.85
CA SER A 43 6.89 7.10 2.45
C SER A 43 6.31 8.09 1.44
N GLY A 44 5.54 9.09 1.87
CA GLY A 44 4.67 9.86 0.97
C GLY A 44 3.29 9.22 0.78
N GLY A 45 3.06 8.03 1.36
CA GLY A 45 1.75 7.41 1.48
C GLY A 45 1.08 7.08 0.16
N HIS A 46 1.80 6.48 -0.79
CA HIS A 46 1.22 6.15 -2.09
C HIS A 46 0.27 4.96 -1.98
N PHE A 47 0.73 3.88 -1.36
CA PHE A 47 0.05 2.60 -1.13
C PHE A 47 -0.65 2.00 -2.36
N ASN A 48 -0.25 2.46 -3.56
CA ASN A 48 -0.90 2.19 -4.83
C ASN A 48 0.09 2.43 -6.00
N PRO A 49 0.26 1.46 -6.91
CA PRO A 49 1.15 1.61 -8.07
C PRO A 49 0.77 2.76 -9.00
N ALA A 50 -0.53 3.05 -9.19
CA ALA A 50 -1.00 4.15 -10.02
C ALA A 50 -0.66 5.52 -9.42
N ILE A 51 -0.76 5.67 -8.10
CA ILE A 51 -0.34 6.88 -7.39
C ILE A 51 1.19 7.03 -7.49
N THR A 52 1.92 5.93 -7.39
CA THR A 52 3.38 5.93 -7.58
C THR A 52 3.79 6.31 -9.00
N ALA A 53 3.10 5.79 -10.01
CA ALA A 53 3.31 6.15 -11.40
C ALA A 53 3.00 7.63 -11.66
N TRP A 54 1.89 8.15 -11.13
CA TRP A 54 1.56 9.58 -11.19
C TRP A 54 2.63 10.45 -10.50
N ALA A 55 3.10 10.05 -9.32
CA ALA A 55 4.14 10.77 -8.60
C ALA A 55 5.46 10.78 -9.39
N LEU A 56 5.80 9.66 -10.03
CA LEU A 56 6.99 9.55 -10.88
C LEU A 56 6.86 10.44 -12.13
N ALA A 57 5.71 10.43 -12.79
CA ALA A 57 5.43 11.27 -13.95
C ALA A 57 5.51 12.77 -13.62
N ASN A 58 5.17 13.15 -12.39
CA ASN A 58 5.28 14.53 -11.90
C ASN A 58 6.65 14.87 -11.27
N GLY A 59 7.63 13.97 -11.34
CA GLY A 59 8.96 14.21 -10.75
C GLY A 59 8.98 14.28 -9.22
N LYS A 60 7.94 13.81 -8.53
CA LYS A 60 7.83 13.84 -7.06
C LYS A 60 8.57 12.69 -6.37
N ILE A 61 8.99 11.68 -7.13
CA ILE A 61 9.74 10.52 -6.64
C ILE A 61 10.76 10.09 -7.69
N GLY A 62 11.95 9.66 -7.25
CA GLY A 62 12.98 9.12 -8.15
C GLY A 62 12.64 7.72 -8.67
N LYS A 63 13.09 7.38 -9.89
CA LYS A 63 12.81 6.11 -10.58
C LYS A 63 13.07 4.87 -9.72
N ALA A 64 14.24 4.79 -9.08
CA ALA A 64 14.60 3.64 -8.24
C ALA A 64 13.67 3.47 -7.02
N LYS A 65 13.27 4.59 -6.40
CA LYS A 65 12.35 4.60 -5.26
C LYS A 65 10.92 4.28 -5.70
N ALA A 66 10.49 4.75 -6.88
CA ALA A 66 9.21 4.38 -7.46
C ALA A 66 9.13 2.88 -7.75
N LEU A 67 10.20 2.29 -8.31
CA LEU A 67 10.24 0.84 -8.54
C LEU A 67 10.15 0.05 -7.24
N SER A 68 10.89 0.45 -6.19
CA SER A 68 10.81 -0.25 -4.90
C SER A 68 9.44 -0.13 -4.24
N TYR A 69 8.73 0.98 -4.46
CA TYR A 69 7.35 1.16 -3.98
C TYR A 69 6.39 0.22 -4.69
N VAL A 70 6.45 0.14 -6.03
CA VAL A 70 5.60 -0.76 -6.79
C VAL A 70 5.85 -2.22 -6.40
N VAL A 71 7.10 -2.63 -6.24
CA VAL A 71 7.44 -3.98 -5.77
C VAL A 71 6.85 -4.24 -4.38
N ALA A 72 6.98 -3.30 -3.45
CA ALA A 72 6.40 -3.43 -2.11
C ALA A 72 4.86 -3.51 -2.13
N GLN A 73 4.20 -2.68 -2.92
CA GLN A 73 2.74 -2.65 -3.05
C GLN A 73 2.20 -3.95 -3.69
N VAL A 74 2.88 -4.48 -4.72
CA VAL A 74 2.52 -5.76 -5.34
C VAL A 74 2.76 -6.93 -4.38
N ALA A 75 3.88 -6.94 -3.66
CA ALA A 75 4.15 -7.96 -2.65
C ALA A 75 3.10 -7.97 -1.53
N ALA A 76 2.60 -6.79 -1.13
CA ALA A 76 1.51 -6.67 -0.17
C ALA A 76 0.21 -7.31 -0.70
N ALA A 77 -0.15 -7.04 -1.96
CA ALA A 77 -1.32 -7.67 -2.59
C ALA A 77 -1.21 -9.21 -2.62
N LEU A 78 -0.03 -9.74 -2.98
CA LEU A 78 0.23 -11.19 -2.96
C LEU A 78 0.14 -11.76 -1.54
N THR A 79 0.63 -11.03 -0.53
CA THR A 79 0.55 -11.44 0.88
C THR A 79 -0.90 -11.57 1.34
N ILE A 80 -1.74 -10.59 1.02
CA ILE A 80 -3.17 -10.64 1.37
C ILE A 80 -3.87 -11.77 0.63
N TRP A 81 -3.57 -11.98 -0.65
CA TRP A 81 -4.12 -13.11 -1.41
C TRP A 81 -3.77 -14.46 -0.77
N ILE A 82 -2.49 -14.69 -0.42
CA ILE A 82 -2.06 -15.93 0.25
C ILE A 82 -2.78 -16.08 1.60
N THR A 83 -2.83 -15.01 2.40
CA THR A 83 -3.51 -15.01 3.72
C THR A 83 -4.98 -15.37 3.57
N GLY A 84 -5.68 -14.77 2.61
CA GLY A 84 -7.07 -15.06 2.31
C GLY A 84 -7.29 -16.48 1.76
N SER A 85 -6.30 -17.10 1.12
CA SER A 85 -6.38 -18.50 0.70
C SER A 85 -6.26 -19.51 1.85
N MET A 86 -5.60 -19.11 2.94
CA MET A 86 -5.41 -19.94 4.13
C MET A 86 -6.60 -19.86 5.10
N ILE A 87 -7.25 -18.71 5.15
CA ILE A 87 -8.43 -18.47 5.96
C ILE A 87 -9.63 -18.80 5.07
N LYS A 88 -10.38 -19.87 5.37
CA LYS A 88 -11.65 -20.13 4.69
C LYS A 88 -12.66 -19.05 5.10
N VAL A 89 -12.63 -17.92 4.41
CA VAL A 89 -13.65 -16.86 4.50
C VAL A 89 -14.78 -17.19 3.53
#